data_AF-A0AAU3I4I5-F1
#
_entry.id   AF-A0AAU3I4I5-F1
#
_cell.length_a   1.000
_cell.length_b   1.000
_cell.length_c   1.000
_cell.angle_alpha   90.00
_cell.angle_beta   90.00
_cell.angle_gamma   90.00
#
_symmetry.space_group_name_H-M   'P 1'
#
loop_
_entity.id
_entity.type
_entity.pdbx_description
1 polymer ?
#
loop_
_entity_poly.entity_id
_entity_poly.type
_entity_poly.pdbx_seq_one_letter_code
_entity_poly.pdbx_strand_id
1 'polypeptide(L)'
;MLRTAEITAELTGLENTSHQLYWRSRLEFTLDCFICERTGRTTVFERGAEQAQCSGSRSGFQSHRTAGRIAGFDTTTGRDRLAVRALVDFWWAPFTDTRDDRKAAAPTSHPWVRLHLAYYCPEAKESGTGSIQTNLVRPYHLRCKHCDGLLGVDRETPAVRLLDGQR
;
A
#
# COMPACT_ATOMS: atom_id res chain seq x y z
N MET A 1 -0.36 -19.44 -9.17
CA MET A 1 -1.65 -18.93 -9.70
C MET A 1 -1.62 -17.42 -9.67
N LEU A 2 -2.02 -16.75 -10.75
CA LEU A 2 -2.17 -15.29 -10.76
C LEU A 2 -3.41 -14.89 -9.93
N ARG A 3 -3.29 -13.82 -9.16
CA ARG A 3 -4.36 -13.21 -8.36
C ARG A 3 -4.26 -11.70 -8.49
N THR A 4 -5.39 -11.03 -8.31
CA THR A 4 -5.47 -9.56 -8.30
C THR A 4 -6.14 -9.10 -7.02
N ALA A 5 -5.51 -8.15 -6.33
CA ALA A 5 -6.11 -7.43 -5.21
C ALA A 5 -6.49 -6.02 -5.65
N GLU A 6 -7.71 -5.61 -5.35
CA GLU A 6 -8.12 -4.22 -5.38
C GLU A 6 -7.89 -3.60 -4.01
N ILE A 7 -7.19 -2.47 -3.98
CA ILE A 7 -6.88 -1.70 -2.78
C ILE A 7 -7.47 -0.31 -2.97
N THR A 8 -8.29 0.13 -2.03
CA THR A 8 -8.91 1.46 -2.06
C THR A 8 -8.69 2.20 -0.75
N ALA A 9 -8.55 3.52 -0.84
CA ALA A 9 -8.53 4.39 0.32
C ALA A 9 -8.92 5.83 -0.04
N GLU A 10 -9.31 6.59 0.97
CA GLU A 10 -9.70 7.99 0.84
C GLU A 10 -9.10 8.83 1.98
N LEU A 11 -8.55 10.00 1.62
CA LEU A 11 -8.28 11.09 2.54
C LEU A 11 -9.35 12.16 2.39
N THR A 12 -9.81 12.71 3.51
CA THR A 12 -10.86 13.73 3.56
C THR A 12 -10.41 14.96 4.36
N GLY A 13 -11.19 16.04 4.33
CA GLY A 13 -10.86 17.27 5.07
C GLY A 13 -9.78 18.12 4.37
N LEU A 14 -9.75 18.10 3.04
CA LEU A 14 -8.78 18.85 2.24
C LEU A 14 -9.18 20.31 1.99
N GLU A 15 -10.39 20.74 2.39
CA GLU A 15 -10.97 22.05 2.01
C GLU A 15 -10.12 23.26 2.37
N ASN A 16 -9.33 23.15 3.45
CA ASN A 16 -8.49 24.23 3.98
C ASN A 16 -6.99 23.96 3.81
N THR A 17 -6.60 22.92 3.05
CA THR A 17 -5.18 22.65 2.82
C THR A 17 -4.69 23.40 1.60
N SER A 18 -3.64 24.20 1.79
CA SER A 18 -2.91 24.86 0.70
C SER A 18 -1.84 23.95 0.07
N HIS A 19 -1.66 22.74 0.61
CA HIS A 19 -0.67 21.78 0.15
C HIS A 19 -1.12 21.09 -1.14
N GLN A 20 -0.19 20.92 -2.08
CA GLN A 20 -0.45 20.10 -3.27
C GLN A 20 -0.24 18.63 -2.92
N LEU A 21 -1.28 17.96 -2.44
CA LEU A 21 -1.23 16.56 -2.02
C LEU A 21 -1.59 15.61 -3.17
N TYR A 22 -0.84 14.51 -3.31
CA TYR A 22 -1.14 13.46 -4.28
C TYR A 22 -0.68 12.07 -3.80
N TRP A 23 -1.35 11.03 -4.30
CA TRP A 23 -0.93 9.65 -4.10
C TRP A 23 0.34 9.35 -4.90
N ARG A 24 1.35 8.78 -4.25
CA ARG A 24 2.49 8.20 -4.95
C ARG A 24 2.09 6.84 -5.47
N SER A 25 2.50 6.53 -6.70
CA SER A 25 2.25 5.25 -7.34
C SER A 25 3.17 4.13 -6.83
N ARG A 26 3.22 4.00 -5.49
CA ARG A 26 3.97 3.01 -4.71
C ARG A 26 3.10 2.58 -3.54
N LEU A 27 3.09 1.28 -3.26
CA LEU A 27 2.43 0.71 -2.09
C LEU A 27 3.24 -0.43 -1.48
N GLU A 28 3.02 -0.70 -0.21
CA GLU A 28 3.48 -1.91 0.46
C GLU A 28 2.26 -2.76 0.80
N PHE A 29 2.37 -4.06 0.56
CA PHE A 29 1.27 -5.01 0.73
C PHE A 29 1.82 -6.31 1.34
N THR A 30 1.21 -6.76 2.42
CA THR A 30 1.59 -8.02 3.05
C THR A 30 1.08 -9.20 2.24
N LEU A 31 2.03 -10.01 1.76
CA LEU A 31 1.79 -11.21 0.97
C LEU A 31 2.62 -12.37 1.51
N ASP A 32 2.10 -13.58 1.36
CA ASP A 32 2.88 -14.80 1.53
C ASP A 32 3.77 -14.98 0.29
N CYS A 33 5.08 -15.13 0.51
CA CYS A 33 6.06 -15.15 -0.56
C CYS A 33 6.53 -16.57 -0.83
N PHE A 34 6.05 -17.17 -1.92
CA PHE A 34 6.44 -18.51 -2.36
C PHE A 34 7.95 -18.63 -2.66
N ILE A 35 8.60 -17.57 -3.13
CA ILE A 35 10.02 -17.61 -3.53
C ILE A 35 10.94 -17.87 -2.33
N CYS A 36 10.65 -17.25 -1.18
CA CYS A 36 11.40 -17.54 0.05
C CYS A 36 10.67 -18.50 0.99
N GLU A 37 9.49 -18.98 0.60
CA GLU A 37 8.60 -19.83 1.40
C GLU A 37 8.33 -19.27 2.78
N ARG A 38 8.02 -17.96 2.87
CA ARG A 38 7.70 -17.28 4.13
C ARG A 38 6.38 -16.52 4.07
N THR A 39 5.60 -16.66 5.13
CA THR A 39 4.32 -15.97 5.31
C THR A 39 4.51 -14.53 5.80
N GLY A 40 3.50 -13.69 5.56
CA GLY A 40 3.40 -12.35 6.15
C GLY A 40 4.51 -11.37 5.72
N ARG A 41 5.00 -11.47 4.48
CA ARG A 41 6.08 -10.61 3.98
C ARG A 41 5.55 -9.28 3.48
N THR A 42 6.24 -8.20 3.82
CA THR A 42 6.04 -6.92 3.16
C THR A 42 6.56 -7.00 1.73
N THR A 43 5.66 -6.83 0.78
CA THR A 43 5.99 -6.73 -0.64
C THR A 43 5.78 -5.30 -1.12
N VAL A 44 6.80 -4.72 -1.73
CA VAL A 44 6.79 -3.36 -2.25
C VAL A 44 6.46 -3.40 -3.74
N PHE A 45 5.49 -2.58 -4.14
CA PHE A 45 5.07 -2.41 -5.52
C PHE A 45 5.30 -0.96 -5.96
N GLU A 46 5.78 -0.78 -7.19
CA GLU A 46 5.91 0.52 -7.84
C GLU A 46 5.26 0.47 -9.23
N ARG A 47 4.52 1.52 -9.59
CA ARG A 47 3.88 1.60 -10.92
C ARG A 47 4.96 1.71 -11.99
N GLY A 48 4.79 0.93 -13.06
CA GLY A 48 5.78 0.83 -14.15
C GLY A 48 6.85 -0.23 -13.92
N ALA A 49 7.01 -0.74 -12.69
CA ALA A 49 7.84 -1.91 -12.45
C ALA A 49 7.09 -3.19 -12.89
N GLU A 50 7.79 -4.06 -13.62
CA GLU A 50 7.26 -5.35 -14.05
C GLU A 50 7.24 -6.40 -12.91
N GLN A 51 7.97 -6.12 -11.82
CA GLN A 51 8.21 -7.02 -10.71
C GLN A 51 8.11 -6.25 -9.39
N ALA A 52 7.64 -6.92 -8.35
CA ALA A 52 7.56 -6.39 -7.00
C ALA A 52 8.78 -6.86 -6.19
N GLN A 53 9.04 -6.22 -5.05
CA GLN A 53 10.16 -6.54 -4.19
C GLN A 53 9.67 -7.09 -2.85
N CYS A 54 9.96 -8.35 -2.55
CA CYS A 54 9.78 -8.91 -1.22
C CYS A 54 10.88 -8.36 -0.29
N SER A 55 10.51 -7.92 0.91
CA SER A 55 11.46 -7.40 1.91
C SER A 55 12.46 -8.45 2.41
N GLY A 56 12.18 -9.74 2.20
CA GLY A 56 12.94 -10.84 2.81
C GLY A 56 12.72 -10.93 4.33
N SER A 57 13.66 -11.55 5.05
CA SER A 57 13.72 -11.54 6.53
C SER A 57 15.05 -11.03 7.04
N ARG A 58 14.97 -10.36 8.18
CA ARG A 58 16.13 -10.02 9.02
C ARG A 58 17.00 -11.23 9.42
N SER A 59 16.45 -12.45 9.38
CA SER A 59 17.13 -13.69 9.78
C SER A 59 17.76 -14.49 8.62
N GLY A 60 18.10 -13.85 7.49
CA GLY A 60 18.95 -14.48 6.46
C GLY A 60 18.40 -14.57 5.03
N PHE A 61 17.15 -14.15 4.78
CA PHE A 61 16.66 -14.01 3.41
C PHE A 61 16.78 -12.56 2.98
N GLN A 62 17.69 -12.28 2.05
CA GLN A 62 17.80 -10.95 1.46
C GLN A 62 16.52 -10.58 0.70
N SER A 63 16.32 -9.28 0.53
CA SER A 63 15.25 -8.79 -0.33
C SER A 63 15.42 -9.35 -1.74
N HIS A 64 14.35 -9.82 -2.35
CA HIS A 64 14.38 -10.41 -3.68
C HIS A 64 13.14 -10.01 -4.48
N ARG A 65 13.24 -10.16 -5.79
CA ARG A 65 12.13 -9.86 -6.70
C ARG A 65 11.08 -10.95 -6.62
N THR A 66 9.82 -10.57 -6.76
CA THR A 66 8.68 -11.48 -6.84
C THR A 66 7.78 -11.11 -8.02
N ALA A 67 7.07 -12.10 -8.54
CA ALA A 67 6.11 -11.92 -9.61
C ALA A 67 4.88 -11.17 -9.08
N GLY A 68 4.88 -9.86 -9.31
CA GLY A 68 3.77 -8.98 -8.99
C GLY A 68 4.00 -7.57 -9.52
N ARG A 69 2.93 -6.82 -9.73
CA ARG A 69 2.98 -5.47 -10.29
C ARG A 69 1.72 -4.68 -9.95
N ILE A 70 1.79 -3.36 -10.08
CA ILE A 70 0.59 -2.51 -10.11
C ILE A 70 0.02 -2.56 -11.53
N ALA A 71 -1.14 -3.21 -11.68
CA ALA A 71 -1.87 -3.33 -12.95
C ALA A 71 -2.74 -2.11 -13.26
N GLY A 72 -3.21 -1.41 -12.22
CA GLY A 72 -4.01 -0.20 -12.33
C GLY A 72 -3.75 0.71 -11.12
N PHE A 73 -3.74 2.02 -11.34
CA PHE A 73 -3.55 3.00 -10.28
C PHE A 73 -4.29 4.29 -10.65
N ASP A 74 -5.51 4.40 -10.15
CA ASP A 74 -6.41 5.51 -10.42
C ASP A 74 -6.53 6.37 -9.18
N THR A 75 -6.42 7.68 -9.37
CA THR A 75 -6.54 8.68 -8.31
C THR A 75 -7.68 9.63 -8.64
N THR A 76 -8.53 9.93 -7.65
CA THR A 76 -9.60 10.91 -7.79
C THR A 76 -9.35 12.06 -6.82
N THR A 77 -9.23 13.27 -7.36
CA THR A 77 -9.08 14.50 -6.58
C THR A 77 -10.40 15.27 -6.62
N GLY A 78 -10.99 15.50 -5.44
CA GLY A 78 -12.13 16.39 -5.24
C GLY A 78 -11.74 17.64 -4.46
N ARG A 79 -12.72 18.48 -4.12
CA ARG A 79 -12.50 19.71 -3.34
C ARG A 79 -12.08 19.41 -1.89
N ASP A 80 -12.67 18.38 -1.30
CA ASP A 80 -12.56 18.02 0.11
C ASP A 80 -11.94 16.63 0.33
N ARG A 81 -11.66 15.90 -0.76
CA ARG A 81 -11.21 14.51 -0.73
C ARG A 81 -10.13 14.17 -1.77
N LEU A 82 -9.32 13.19 -1.44
CA LEU A 82 -8.34 12.57 -2.33
C LEU A 82 -8.40 11.05 -2.17
N ALA A 83 -8.86 10.35 -3.21
CA ALA A 83 -9.07 8.90 -3.20
C ALA A 83 -8.11 8.17 -4.16
N VAL A 84 -7.83 6.91 -3.86
CA VAL A 84 -7.03 6.01 -4.70
C VAL A 84 -7.71 4.65 -4.84
N ARG A 85 -7.59 4.09 -6.04
CA ARG A 85 -7.89 2.69 -6.35
C ARG A 85 -6.68 2.09 -7.06
N ALA A 86 -6.05 1.11 -6.43
CA ALA A 86 -4.93 0.37 -6.98
C ALA A 86 -5.33 -1.09 -7.24
N LEU A 87 -4.96 -1.61 -8.40
CA LEU A 87 -5.07 -3.03 -8.75
C LEU A 87 -3.65 -3.62 -8.71
N VAL A 88 -3.46 -4.62 -7.87
CA VAL A 88 -2.18 -5.29 -7.67
C VAL A 88 -2.30 -6.74 -8.13
N ASP A 89 -1.57 -7.05 -9.21
CA ASP A 89 -1.40 -8.42 -9.66
C ASP A 89 -0.25 -9.05 -8.88
N PHE A 90 -0.42 -10.29 -8.42
CA PHE A 90 0.64 -11.06 -7.80
C PHE A 90 0.45 -12.56 -8.06
N TRP A 91 1.55 -13.28 -8.18
CA TRP A 91 1.52 -14.72 -8.27
C TRP A 91 1.59 -15.33 -6.86
N TRP A 92 0.73 -16.33 -6.62
CA TRP A 92 0.67 -17.05 -5.36
C TRP A 92 0.56 -18.56 -5.59
N ALA A 93 1.20 -19.35 -4.73
CA ALA A 93 1.01 -20.80 -4.63
C ALA A 93 1.05 -21.24 -3.17
N PRO A 94 0.39 -22.37 -2.83
CA PRO A 94 0.46 -22.92 -1.49
C PRO A 94 1.88 -23.40 -1.18
N PHE A 95 2.33 -23.15 0.04
CA PHE A 95 3.56 -23.66 0.63
C PHE A 95 3.41 -23.74 2.16
N THR A 96 4.35 -24.39 2.83
CA THR A 96 4.46 -24.38 4.29
C THR A 96 5.67 -23.52 4.67
N ASP A 97 5.48 -22.57 5.59
CA ASP A 97 6.54 -21.68 6.05
C ASP A 97 7.66 -22.48 6.71
N THR A 98 8.85 -22.42 6.12
CA THR A 98 10.01 -23.23 6.54
C THR A 98 10.52 -22.92 7.95
N ARG A 99 10.11 -21.80 8.56
CA ARG A 99 10.50 -21.46 9.94
C ARG A 99 9.41 -21.79 10.96
N ASP A 100 8.18 -21.42 10.64
CA ASP A 100 7.09 -21.37 11.62
C ASP A 100 6.02 -22.45 11.40
N ASP A 101 6.21 -23.32 10.39
CA ASP A 101 5.31 -24.42 9.97
C ASP A 101 3.88 -23.96 9.64
N ARG A 102 3.73 -22.67 9.30
CA ARG A 102 2.45 -22.06 8.94
C ARG A 102 2.14 -22.31 7.48
N LYS A 103 0.92 -22.73 7.17
CA LYS A 103 0.46 -22.85 5.78
C LYS A 103 0.24 -21.47 5.19
N ALA A 104 0.79 -21.25 4.00
CA ALA A 104 0.52 -20.05 3.23
C ALA A 104 -0.95 -19.98 2.82
N ALA A 105 -1.50 -18.78 2.82
CA ALA A 105 -2.86 -18.49 2.41
C ALA A 105 -2.87 -17.36 1.37
N ALA A 106 -3.88 -17.35 0.50
CA ALA A 106 -4.17 -16.15 -0.26
C ALA A 106 -4.51 -15.00 0.72
N PRO A 107 -4.19 -13.74 0.39
CA PRO A 107 -4.48 -12.61 1.28
C PRO A 107 -5.94 -12.61 1.71
N THR A 108 -6.19 -12.54 3.01
CA THR A 108 -7.57 -12.49 3.53
C THR A 108 -8.17 -11.10 3.32
N SER A 109 -9.40 -10.86 3.79
CA SER A 109 -10.11 -9.59 3.65
C SER A 109 -9.47 -8.39 4.36
N HIS A 110 -8.50 -8.59 5.25
CA HIS A 110 -7.88 -7.51 6.04
C HIS A 110 -6.35 -7.62 6.11
N PRO A 111 -5.65 -7.69 4.97
CA PRO A 111 -4.21 -7.77 4.95
C PRO A 111 -3.60 -6.39 5.25
N TRP A 112 -2.34 -6.37 5.69
CA TRP A 112 -1.66 -5.11 5.93
C TRP A 112 -1.27 -4.43 4.61
N VAL A 113 -1.61 -3.15 4.49
CA VAL A 113 -1.27 -2.30 3.34
C VAL A 113 -0.79 -0.96 3.84
N ARG A 114 0.21 -0.40 3.15
CA ARG A 114 0.62 1.01 3.26
C ARG A 114 0.55 1.67 1.89
N LEU A 115 -0.16 2.80 1.83
CA LEU A 115 -0.26 3.66 0.65
C LEU A 115 0.55 4.92 0.87
N HIS A 116 1.38 5.30 -0.08
CA HIS A 116 2.28 6.44 0.04
C HIS A 116 1.70 7.70 -0.60
N LEU A 117 1.96 8.84 0.03
CA LEU A 117 1.61 10.17 -0.46
C LEU A 117 2.86 11.03 -0.60
N ALA A 118 2.75 12.06 -1.42
CA ALA A 118 3.67 13.18 -1.45
C ALA A 118 2.89 14.48 -1.47
N TYR A 119 3.54 15.54 -0.99
CA TYR A 119 2.98 16.87 -0.99
C TYR A 119 4.06 17.92 -1.21
N TYR A 120 3.65 19.10 -1.67
CA TYR A 120 4.45 20.31 -1.62
C TYR A 120 3.94 21.23 -0.52
N CYS A 121 4.83 21.68 0.38
CA CYS A 121 4.54 22.65 1.42
C CYS A 121 4.77 24.08 0.91
N PRO A 122 3.74 24.93 0.83
CA PRO A 122 3.90 26.30 0.35
C PRO A 122 4.65 27.21 1.36
N GLU A 123 4.56 26.92 2.65
CA GLU A 123 5.22 27.73 3.69
C GLU A 123 6.75 27.51 3.69
N ALA A 124 7.18 26.25 3.74
CA ALA A 124 8.60 25.89 3.72
C ALA A 124 9.19 25.85 2.30
N LYS A 125 8.34 25.86 1.26
CA LYS A 125 8.73 25.67 -0.15
C LYS A 125 9.43 24.34 -0.42
N GLU A 126 9.12 23.32 0.38
CA GLU A 126 9.75 22.01 0.33
C GLU A 126 8.74 20.89 0.08
N SER A 127 9.20 19.85 -0.61
CA SER A 127 8.45 18.61 -0.77
C SER A 127 8.51 17.75 0.48
N GLY A 128 7.43 17.02 0.73
CA GLY A 128 7.33 16.05 1.80
C GLY A 128 6.65 14.77 1.34
N THR A 129 6.73 13.74 2.19
CA THR A 129 6.09 12.45 1.97
C THR A 129 5.27 12.09 3.19
N GLY A 130 4.26 11.26 2.97
CA GLY A 130 3.42 10.69 4.01
C GLY A 130 2.96 9.30 3.62
N SER A 131 2.24 8.64 4.52
CA SER A 131 1.58 7.37 4.22
C SER A 131 0.38 7.18 5.12
N ILE A 132 -0.60 6.42 4.63
CA ILE A 132 -1.63 5.80 5.46
C ILE A 132 -1.48 4.29 5.38
N GLN A 133 -1.95 3.58 6.40
CA GLN A 133 -1.80 2.13 6.46
C GLN A 133 -2.92 1.51 7.31
N THR A 134 -3.20 0.23 7.09
CA THR A 134 -4.37 -0.42 7.71
C THR A 134 -4.32 -0.44 9.24
N ASN A 135 -3.14 -0.50 9.85
CA ASN A 135 -2.94 -0.58 11.29
C ASN A 135 -2.77 0.77 12.03
N LEU A 136 -3.31 1.87 11.49
CA LEU A 136 -3.37 3.16 12.20
C LEU A 136 -4.61 3.26 13.09
N VAL A 137 -4.47 3.97 14.22
CA VAL A 137 -5.62 4.40 15.02
C VAL A 137 -6.36 5.50 14.25
N ARG A 138 -7.68 5.33 14.07
CA ARG A 138 -8.51 6.25 13.30
C ARG A 138 -9.45 7.08 14.19
N PRO A 139 -9.73 8.35 13.83
CA PRO A 139 -9.23 9.05 12.63
C PRO A 139 -7.74 9.40 12.74
N TYR A 140 -6.99 9.14 11.67
CA TYR A 140 -5.56 9.49 11.59
C TYR A 140 -5.38 10.81 10.86
N HIS A 141 -4.75 11.77 11.52
CA HIS A 141 -4.52 13.11 10.98
C HIS A 141 -3.15 13.17 10.34
N LEU A 142 -3.11 13.24 9.01
CA LEU A 142 -1.86 13.39 8.28
C LEU A 142 -1.44 14.86 8.34
N ARG A 143 -0.23 15.14 8.84
CA ARG A 143 0.31 16.49 9.00
C ARG A 143 1.56 16.71 8.16
N CYS A 144 1.76 17.96 7.75
CA CYS A 144 2.95 18.41 7.08
C CYS A 144 4.13 18.36 8.05
N LYS A 145 5.23 17.70 7.67
CA LYS A 145 6.42 17.62 8.52
C LYS A 145 7.16 18.96 8.65
N HIS A 146 6.82 19.92 7.79
CA HIS A 146 7.53 21.20 7.64
C HIS A 146 6.83 22.34 8.39
N CYS A 147 5.49 22.41 8.33
CA CYS A 147 4.71 23.46 9.00
C CYS A 147 3.65 22.93 9.99
N ASP A 148 3.57 21.62 10.20
CA ASP A 148 2.57 20.94 11.03
C ASP A 148 1.09 21.12 10.58
N GLY A 149 0.86 21.83 9.47
CA GLY A 149 -0.45 22.01 8.86
C GLY A 149 -1.11 20.68 8.48
N LEU A 150 -2.44 20.61 8.63
CA LEU A 150 -3.22 19.43 8.28
C LEU A 150 -3.19 19.19 6.76
N LEU A 151 -2.79 17.99 6.35
CA LEU A 151 -2.79 17.54 4.96
C LEU A 151 -4.10 16.83 4.61
N GLY A 152 -4.69 16.13 5.58
CA GLY A 152 -5.95 15.42 5.43
C GLY A 152 -6.19 14.45 6.59
N VAL A 153 -7.36 13.83 6.59
CA VAL A 153 -7.81 12.89 7.61
C VAL A 153 -8.13 11.55 6.97
N ASP A 154 -7.45 10.51 7.44
CA ASP A 154 -7.75 9.10 7.15
C ASP A 154 -8.79 8.59 8.16
N ARG A 155 -10.05 8.51 7.71
CA ARG A 155 -11.19 8.13 8.57
C ARG A 155 -11.52 6.66 8.51
N GLU A 156 -11.26 6.01 7.38
CA GLU A 156 -11.61 4.62 7.12
C GLU A 156 -10.36 3.80 6.80
N THR A 157 -10.36 2.54 7.22
CA THR A 157 -9.24 1.65 6.93
C THR A 157 -9.14 1.40 5.42
N PRO A 158 -7.94 1.46 4.80
CA PRO A 158 -7.76 1.03 3.42
C PRO A 158 -8.40 -0.34 3.20
N ALA A 159 -9.35 -0.40 2.26
CA ALA A 159 -10.10 -1.62 1.98
C ALA A 159 -9.34 -2.45 0.95
N VAL A 160 -9.25 -3.75 1.20
CA VAL A 160 -8.60 -4.70 0.31
C VAL A 160 -9.60 -5.78 -0.07
N ARG A 161 -9.75 -6.00 -1.38
CA ARG A 161 -10.65 -7.00 -1.93
C ARG A 161 -9.89 -7.86 -2.91
N LEU A 162 -9.82 -9.16 -2.65
CA LEU A 162 -9.37 -10.08 -3.69
C LEU A 162 -10.41 -10.12 -4.80
N LEU A 163 -9.95 -9.88 -6.01
CA LEU A 163 -10.72 -10.11 -7.23
C LEU A 163 -10.42 -11.55 -7.62
N ASP A 164 -11.14 -12.49 -7.03
CA ASP A 164 -11.03 -13.88 -7.47
C ASP A 164 -11.36 -13.92 -8.96
N GLY A 165 -10.50 -14.61 -9.72
CA GLY A 165 -10.80 -14.91 -11.11
C GLY A 165 -12.11 -15.68 -11.14
N GLN A 166 -13.19 -15.05 -11.60
CA GLN A 166 -14.25 -15.79 -12.23
C GLN A 166 -13.66 -16.39 -13.51
N ARG A 167 -13.02 -17.55 -13.36
CA ARG A 167 -12.81 -18.63 -14.35
C ARG A 167 -11.86 -19.68 -13.78
#